data_AF-A0A960VQ46-F1
#
_entry.id   AF-A0A960VQ46-F1
#
_cell.length_a   1.000
_cell.length_b   1.000
_cell.length_c   1.000
_cell.angle_alpha   90.00
_cell.angle_beta   90.00
_cell.angle_gamma   90.00
#
_symmetry.space_group_name_H-M   'P 1'
#
loop_
_entity.id
_entity.type
_entity.pdbx_description
1 polymer ?
#
loop_
_entity_poly.entity_id
_entity_poly.type
_entity_poly.pdbx_seq_one_letter_code
_entity_poly.pdbx_strand_id
1 'polypeptide(L)'
;MSELYDVSAHGVALAEGKKNDEGHGAPVCTNCHSAHEIAPVNEPWKAHVVEECGHCHERLYETYFETYHGKVTRLGGELTAKCSDCHTPHSNLPASDVKSTVNARNLVATCSQCHPDASTNFVEYHPHGDHRDAKKFPEIYWSYTLMSGLLVGTLSFFGLHT
;
A
#
# COMPACT_ATOMS: atom_id res chain seq x y z
N MET A 1 6.92 22.77 0.44
CA MET A 1 5.99 21.67 0.81
C MET A 1 4.69 21.79 0.04
N SER A 2 4.01 22.94 0.08
CA SER A 2 2.79 23.19 -0.73
C SER A 2 3.03 23.00 -2.24
N GLU A 3 4.11 23.57 -2.77
CA GLU A 3 4.42 23.47 -4.22
C GLU A 3 4.66 22.03 -4.70
N LEU A 4 5.17 21.16 -3.83
CA LEU A 4 5.33 19.73 -4.15
C LEU A 4 3.98 19.01 -4.16
N TYR A 5 3.12 19.35 -3.20
CA TYR A 5 1.78 18.79 -3.11
C TYR A 5 0.93 19.19 -4.32
N ASP A 6 1.04 20.43 -4.80
CA ASP A 6 0.24 20.94 -5.92
C ASP A 6 0.45 20.15 -7.22
N VAL A 7 1.66 19.58 -7.42
CA VAL A 7 1.98 18.73 -8.57
C VAL A 7 1.81 17.23 -8.31
N SER A 8 1.39 16.85 -7.10
CA SER A 8 1.09 15.46 -6.76
C SER A 8 -0.25 15.01 -7.37
N ALA A 9 -0.49 13.71 -7.41
CA ALA A 9 -1.74 13.12 -7.87
C ALA A 9 -2.94 13.61 -7.05
N HIS A 10 -2.78 13.79 -5.73
CA HIS A 10 -3.82 14.35 -4.87
C HIS A 10 -4.04 15.85 -5.12
N GLY A 11 -2.95 16.63 -5.25
CA GLY A 11 -3.04 18.06 -5.55
C GLY A 11 -3.69 18.35 -6.90
N VAL A 12 -3.30 17.62 -7.95
CA VAL A 12 -3.92 17.73 -9.28
C VAL A 12 -5.39 17.31 -9.24
N ALA A 13 -5.73 16.20 -8.58
CA ALA A 13 -7.11 15.76 -8.44
C ALA A 13 -7.98 16.77 -7.67
N LEU A 14 -7.42 17.41 -6.65
CA LEU A 14 -8.09 18.48 -5.90
C LEU A 14 -8.35 19.70 -6.79
N ALA A 15 -7.34 20.15 -7.53
CA ALA A 15 -7.44 21.32 -8.41
C ALA A 15 -8.47 21.10 -9.55
N GLU A 16 -8.57 19.88 -10.05
CA GLU A 16 -9.56 19.49 -11.07
C GLU A 16 -10.95 19.20 -10.50
N GLY A 17 -11.11 19.20 -9.17
CA GLY A 17 -12.37 18.87 -8.51
C GLY A 17 -12.81 17.41 -8.71
N LYS A 18 -11.86 16.50 -8.97
CA LYS A 18 -12.12 15.07 -9.11
C LYS A 18 -12.63 14.50 -7.80
N LYS A 19 -13.55 13.53 -7.93
CA LYS A 19 -14.13 12.78 -6.82
C LYS A 19 -13.97 11.29 -7.06
N ASN A 20 -13.86 10.52 -5.99
CA ASN A 20 -13.97 9.07 -6.06
C ASN A 20 -15.44 8.65 -6.32
N ASP A 21 -15.67 7.35 -6.47
CA ASP A 21 -17.01 6.78 -6.76
C ASP A 21 -18.06 7.08 -5.67
N GLU A 22 -17.61 7.42 -4.46
CA GLU A 22 -18.44 7.80 -3.31
C GLU A 22 -18.70 9.31 -3.23
N GLY A 23 -18.10 10.10 -4.13
CA GLY A 23 -18.24 11.55 -4.17
C GLY A 23 -17.29 12.32 -3.24
N HIS A 24 -16.31 11.65 -2.61
CA HIS A 24 -15.26 12.27 -1.81
C HIS A 24 -14.19 12.91 -2.72
N GLY A 25 -13.78 14.13 -2.39
CA GLY A 25 -12.68 14.82 -3.07
C GLY A 25 -11.31 14.31 -2.66
N ALA A 26 -10.26 14.76 -3.35
CA ALA A 26 -8.89 14.44 -2.98
C ALA A 26 -8.52 14.99 -1.58
N PRO A 27 -7.69 14.28 -0.81
CA PRO A 27 -7.34 14.67 0.56
C PRO A 27 -6.46 15.92 0.56
N VAL A 28 -6.62 16.79 1.57
CA VAL A 28 -5.83 18.00 1.79
C VAL A 28 -4.89 17.84 2.99
N CYS A 29 -4.08 18.86 3.28
CA CYS A 29 -3.08 18.84 4.35
C CYS A 29 -3.65 18.37 5.71
N THR A 30 -4.87 18.81 6.05
CA THR A 30 -5.51 18.49 7.33
C THR A 30 -6.05 17.07 7.42
N ASN A 31 -6.13 16.34 6.29
CA ASN A 31 -6.48 14.93 6.31
C ASN A 31 -5.36 14.05 6.84
N CYS A 32 -4.09 14.51 6.80
CA CYS A 32 -2.96 13.75 7.36
C CYS A 32 -2.29 14.49 8.53
N HIS A 33 -2.33 15.82 8.52
CA HIS A 33 -1.84 16.67 9.60
C HIS A 33 -3.03 17.34 10.30
N SER A 34 -3.61 16.64 11.29
CA SER A 34 -4.73 17.14 12.09
C SER A 34 -4.45 18.53 12.67
N ALA A 35 -5.38 19.47 12.53
CA ALA A 35 -5.17 20.86 12.95
C ALA A 35 -4.97 21.05 14.47
N HIS A 36 -5.50 20.15 15.30
CA HIS A 36 -5.46 20.27 16.77
C HIS A 36 -4.53 19.25 17.44
N GLU A 37 -3.92 18.35 16.66
CA GLU A 37 -3.03 17.29 17.14
C GLU A 37 -1.81 17.16 16.21
N ILE A 38 -1.27 18.30 15.75
CA ILE A 38 -0.08 18.32 14.89
C ILE A 38 1.12 17.78 15.68
N ALA A 39 1.53 16.57 15.33
CA ALA A 39 2.73 15.92 15.86
C ALA A 39 3.91 16.07 14.88
N PRO A 40 5.16 16.05 15.37
CA PRO A 40 6.32 15.96 14.51
C PRO A 40 6.34 14.62 13.76
N VAL A 41 6.85 14.63 12.53
CA VAL A 41 7.00 13.42 11.70
C VAL A 41 8.14 12.56 12.28
N ASN A 42 7.76 11.58 13.11
CA ASN A 42 8.63 10.56 13.69
C ASN A 42 8.10 9.15 13.36
N GLU A 43 8.80 8.09 13.78
CA GLU A 43 8.39 6.71 13.49
C GLU A 43 6.98 6.35 14.01
N PRO A 44 6.60 6.69 15.26
CA PRO A 44 5.22 6.52 15.73
C PRO A 44 4.18 7.21 14.84
N TRP A 45 4.46 8.45 14.40
CA TRP A 45 3.55 9.18 13.52
C TRP A 45 3.44 8.53 12.14
N LYS A 46 4.56 8.07 11.56
CA LYS A 46 4.56 7.37 10.27
C LYS A 46 3.78 6.06 10.33
N ALA A 47 3.84 5.33 11.44
CA ALA A 47 3.06 4.10 11.63
C ALA A 47 1.55 4.38 11.58
N HIS A 48 1.11 5.48 12.21
CA HIS A 48 -0.29 5.91 12.15
C HIS A 48 -0.69 6.45 10.77
N VAL A 49 0.22 7.07 10.01
CA VAL A 49 -0.07 7.61 8.66
C VAL A 49 -0.57 6.55 7.66
N VAL A 50 -0.28 5.27 7.91
CA VAL A 50 -0.82 4.16 7.11
C VAL A 50 -2.35 4.11 7.22
N GLU A 51 -2.90 4.40 8.39
CA GLU A 51 -4.35 4.47 8.64
C GLU A 51 -4.98 5.65 7.88
N GLU A 52 -4.29 6.80 7.82
CA GLU A 52 -4.74 7.97 7.06
C GLU A 52 -4.89 7.67 5.56
N CYS A 53 -3.96 6.88 5.02
CA CYS A 53 -4.08 6.39 3.64
C CYS A 53 -5.28 5.43 3.49
N GLY A 54 -5.54 4.60 4.51
CA GLY A 54 -6.62 3.62 4.53
C GLY A 54 -8.03 4.21 4.56
N HIS A 55 -8.22 5.43 5.07
CA HIS A 55 -9.52 6.10 5.06
C HIS A 55 -10.09 6.33 3.65
N CYS A 56 -9.24 6.44 2.63
CA CYS A 56 -9.68 6.55 1.23
C CYS A 56 -9.26 5.35 0.36
N HIS A 57 -8.21 4.62 0.76
CA HIS A 57 -7.71 3.45 0.05
C HIS A 57 -7.94 2.16 0.84
N GLU A 58 -9.14 1.97 1.37
CA GLU A 58 -9.50 0.87 2.28
C GLU A 58 -9.05 -0.49 1.75
N ARG A 59 -9.35 -0.79 0.48
CA ARG A 59 -8.99 -2.07 -0.12
C ARG A 59 -7.47 -2.31 -0.19
N LEU A 60 -6.70 -1.27 -0.50
CA LEU A 60 -5.24 -1.36 -0.57
C LEU A 60 -4.63 -1.44 0.83
N TYR A 61 -5.24 -0.75 1.79
CA TYR A 61 -4.88 -0.84 3.20
C TYR A 61 -5.05 -2.27 3.71
N GLU A 62 -6.20 -2.90 3.46
CA GLU A 62 -6.45 -4.30 3.83
C GLU A 62 -5.39 -5.24 3.27
N THR A 63 -5.15 -5.20 1.95
CA THR A 63 -4.20 -6.12 1.30
C THR A 63 -2.75 -5.81 1.64
N TYR A 64 -2.40 -4.55 1.92
CA TYR A 64 -1.10 -4.20 2.48
C TYR A 64 -0.86 -4.91 3.82
N PHE A 65 -1.85 -4.95 4.72
CA PHE A 65 -1.73 -5.67 6.00
C PHE A 65 -1.68 -7.20 5.87
N GLU A 66 -1.99 -7.76 4.70
CA GLU A 66 -1.76 -9.18 4.40
C GLU A 66 -0.29 -9.47 4.05
N THR A 67 0.51 -8.44 3.71
CA THR A 67 1.93 -8.56 3.37
C THR A 67 2.86 -8.63 4.58
N TYR A 68 4.13 -8.96 4.36
CA TYR A 68 5.15 -8.93 5.42
C TYR A 68 5.30 -7.53 6.02
N HIS A 69 5.43 -6.50 5.17
CA HIS A 69 5.60 -5.12 5.64
C HIS A 69 4.41 -4.63 6.46
N GLY A 70 3.19 -4.92 6.01
CA GLY A 70 1.99 -4.57 6.75
C GLY A 70 1.85 -5.32 8.08
N LYS A 71 2.11 -6.64 8.09
CA LYS A 71 2.10 -7.44 9.33
C LYS A 71 3.09 -6.92 10.36
N VAL A 72 4.32 -6.60 9.95
CA VAL A 72 5.34 -6.03 10.85
C VAL A 72 4.94 -4.64 11.33
N THR A 73 4.35 -3.81 10.46
CA THR A 73 3.83 -2.48 10.84
C THR A 73 2.78 -2.61 11.94
N ARG A 74 1.85 -3.57 11.80
CA ARG A 74 0.79 -3.81 12.78
C ARG A 74 1.31 -4.26 14.15
N LEU A 75 2.46 -4.92 14.17
CA LEU A 75 3.15 -5.35 15.39
C LEU A 75 4.01 -4.25 16.01
N GLY A 76 3.96 -3.02 15.49
CA GLY A 76 4.74 -1.87 15.99
C GLY A 76 6.15 -1.80 15.41
N GLY A 77 6.43 -2.50 14.31
CA GLY A 77 7.73 -2.41 13.65
C GLY A 77 7.93 -1.05 12.98
N GLU A 78 8.96 -0.33 13.44
CA GLU A 78 9.29 1.00 12.92
C GLU A 78 9.99 0.92 11.56
N LEU A 79 10.97 0.00 11.43
CA LEU A 79 11.88 -0.09 10.28
C LEU A 79 11.29 -0.72 9.00
N THR A 80 10.03 -1.14 9.02
CA THR A 80 9.39 -1.71 7.83
C THR A 80 8.80 -0.61 6.95
N ALA A 81 8.88 -0.81 5.63
CA ALA A 81 8.32 0.12 4.67
C ALA A 81 6.80 0.23 4.84
N LYS A 82 6.29 1.45 4.68
CA LYS A 82 4.90 1.88 4.79
C LYS A 82 4.45 2.50 3.47
N CYS A 83 3.18 2.90 3.37
CA CYS A 83 2.64 3.55 2.18
C CYS A 83 3.49 4.75 1.73
N SER A 84 3.92 5.57 2.70
CA SER A 84 4.69 6.80 2.48
C SER A 84 6.09 6.54 1.92
N ASP A 85 6.72 5.42 2.27
CA ASP A 85 8.09 5.09 1.83
C ASP A 85 8.14 4.75 0.35
N CYS A 86 7.05 4.17 -0.18
CA CYS A 86 6.93 3.88 -1.61
C CYS A 86 6.23 5.01 -2.38
N HIS A 87 5.19 5.64 -1.83
CA HIS A 87 4.32 6.58 -2.56
C HIS A 87 4.65 8.06 -2.36
N THR A 88 5.66 8.45 -1.58
CA THR A 88 6.13 9.84 -1.39
C THR A 88 4.98 10.85 -1.15
N PRO A 89 4.46 11.00 0.08
CA PRO A 89 3.14 11.59 0.36
C PRO A 89 2.94 13.05 -0.07
N HIS A 90 4.01 13.84 -0.17
CA HIS A 90 3.93 15.24 -0.63
C HIS A 90 4.20 15.41 -2.12
N SER A 91 4.48 14.33 -2.85
CA SER A 91 4.74 14.35 -4.29
C SER A 91 4.35 13.01 -4.89
N ASN A 92 3.23 12.44 -4.44
CA ASN A 92 2.79 11.13 -4.87
C ASN A 92 2.37 11.22 -6.33
N LEU A 93 2.86 10.31 -7.16
CA LEU A 93 2.55 10.29 -8.59
C LEU A 93 1.96 8.94 -8.97
N PRO A 94 1.04 8.89 -9.96
CA PRO A 94 0.48 7.62 -10.41
C PRO A 94 1.59 6.71 -10.94
N ALA A 95 1.44 5.39 -10.80
CA ALA A 95 2.46 4.43 -11.23
C ALA A 95 2.78 4.50 -12.74
N SER A 96 1.88 5.07 -13.55
CA SER A 96 2.10 5.31 -14.98
C SER A 96 3.07 6.47 -15.26
N ASP A 97 3.28 7.38 -14.31
CA ASP A 97 4.21 8.50 -14.47
C ASP A 97 5.65 8.01 -14.30
N VAL A 98 6.53 8.34 -15.25
CA VAL A 98 7.96 7.96 -15.24
C VAL A 98 8.74 8.54 -14.07
N LYS A 99 8.25 9.61 -13.43
CA LYS A 99 8.84 10.22 -12.24
C LYS A 99 8.36 9.57 -10.94
N SER A 100 7.31 8.74 -11.00
CA SER A 100 6.78 8.08 -9.81
C SER A 100 7.78 7.06 -9.26
N THR A 101 8.00 7.08 -7.94
CA THR A 101 8.80 6.08 -7.23
C THR A 101 8.24 4.66 -7.38
N VAL A 102 6.94 4.53 -7.65
CA VAL A 102 6.27 3.25 -7.91
C VAL A 102 6.10 2.94 -9.41
N ASN A 103 6.73 3.72 -10.29
CA ASN A 103 6.82 3.36 -11.70
C ASN A 103 7.64 2.09 -11.87
N ALA A 104 7.24 1.19 -12.78
CA ALA A 104 7.94 -0.07 -13.04
C ALA A 104 9.44 0.10 -13.30
N ARG A 105 9.87 1.21 -13.91
CA ARG A 105 11.30 1.50 -14.18
C ARG A 105 12.08 1.93 -12.94
N ASN A 106 11.39 2.44 -11.93
CA ASN A 106 11.98 2.99 -10.72
C ASN A 106 11.91 2.01 -9.53
N LEU A 107 11.14 0.92 -9.63
CA LEU A 107 10.93 -0.01 -8.52
C LEU A 107 12.23 -0.58 -7.96
N VAL A 108 13.20 -0.95 -8.80
CA VAL A 108 14.51 -1.44 -8.31
C VAL A 108 15.21 -0.38 -7.46
N ALA A 109 15.19 0.89 -7.90
CA ALA A 109 15.76 1.99 -7.13
C ALA A 109 14.98 2.25 -5.83
N THR A 110 13.66 2.12 -5.84
CA THR A 110 12.80 2.29 -4.65
C THR A 110 13.04 1.19 -3.63
N CYS A 111 13.03 -0.08 -4.05
CA CYS A 111 13.25 -1.21 -3.16
C CYS A 111 14.69 -1.25 -2.62
N SER A 112 15.67 -0.82 -3.42
CA SER A 112 17.08 -0.81 -3.01
C SER A 112 17.46 0.22 -1.95
N GLN A 113 16.54 1.14 -1.61
CA GLN A 113 16.71 2.01 -0.44
C GLN A 113 16.84 1.20 0.85
N CYS A 114 16.17 0.06 0.95
CA CYS A 114 16.23 -0.85 2.11
C CYS A 114 16.78 -2.24 1.76
N HIS A 115 16.69 -2.67 0.49
CA HIS A 115 17.17 -3.97 0.00
C HIS A 115 18.30 -3.79 -1.02
N PRO A 116 19.57 -3.64 -0.61
CA PRO A 116 20.67 -3.27 -1.51
C PRO A 116 20.82 -4.16 -2.75
N ASP A 117 20.45 -5.43 -2.64
CA ASP A 117 20.53 -6.43 -3.71
C ASP A 117 19.19 -6.63 -4.47
N ALA A 118 18.28 -5.66 -4.39
CA ALA A 118 17.00 -5.72 -5.10
C ALA A 118 17.23 -5.88 -6.61
N SER A 119 16.70 -6.97 -7.17
CA SER A 119 16.76 -7.28 -8.59
C SER A 119 15.42 -7.02 -9.28
N THR A 120 15.37 -7.13 -10.61
CA THR A 120 14.13 -7.02 -11.38
C THR A 120 13.08 -8.04 -10.93
N ASN A 121 13.48 -9.27 -10.63
CA ASN A 121 12.57 -10.32 -10.18
C ASN A 121 12.11 -10.07 -8.74
N PHE A 122 12.96 -9.45 -7.90
CA PHE A 122 12.60 -9.11 -6.53
C PHE A 122 11.45 -8.09 -6.51
N VAL A 123 11.47 -7.12 -7.42
CA VAL A 123 10.47 -6.05 -7.47
C VAL A 123 9.17 -6.44 -8.17
N GLU A 124 9.05 -7.68 -8.66
CA GLU A 124 7.76 -8.24 -9.10
C GLU A 124 6.82 -8.54 -7.92
N TYR A 125 7.33 -8.50 -6.68
CA TYR A 125 6.50 -8.63 -5.49
C TYR A 125 5.42 -7.55 -5.43
N HIS A 126 4.16 -7.95 -5.25
CA HIS A 126 3.02 -7.03 -5.14
C HIS A 126 2.78 -6.60 -3.67
N PRO A 127 3.08 -5.35 -3.27
CA PRO A 127 3.04 -4.93 -1.86
C PRO A 127 1.63 -4.74 -1.27
N HIS A 128 0.60 -4.86 -2.10
CA HIS A 128 -0.81 -4.80 -1.72
C HIS A 128 -1.64 -5.60 -2.75
N GLY A 129 -1.11 -6.75 -3.20
CA GLY A 129 -1.79 -7.66 -4.13
C GLY A 129 -3.03 -8.29 -3.50
N ASP A 130 -4.10 -8.46 -4.28
CA ASP A 130 -5.39 -8.92 -3.79
C ASP A 130 -5.72 -10.33 -4.26
N HIS A 131 -5.61 -11.31 -3.38
CA HIS A 131 -5.92 -12.71 -3.68
C HIS A 131 -7.41 -12.95 -3.98
N ARG A 132 -8.29 -11.97 -3.78
CA ARG A 132 -9.73 -12.05 -4.08
C ARG A 132 -10.07 -11.54 -5.48
N ASP A 133 -9.13 -10.88 -6.17
CA ASP A 133 -9.31 -10.36 -7.54
C ASP A 133 -8.61 -11.26 -8.56
N ALA A 134 -9.34 -12.26 -9.06
CA ALA A 134 -8.84 -13.19 -10.07
C ALA A 134 -8.51 -12.53 -11.42
N LYS A 135 -9.06 -11.34 -11.72
CA LYS A 135 -8.82 -10.66 -12.99
C LYS A 135 -7.49 -9.92 -12.97
N LYS A 136 -7.20 -9.27 -11.85
CA LYS A 136 -5.98 -8.45 -11.69
C LYS A 136 -4.79 -9.26 -11.19
N PHE A 137 -5.02 -10.26 -10.34
CA PHE A 137 -3.98 -11.08 -9.72
C PHE A 137 -4.29 -12.59 -9.85
N PRO A 138 -4.36 -13.13 -11.09
CA PRO A 138 -4.73 -14.52 -11.31
C PRO A 138 -3.79 -15.51 -10.62
N GLU A 139 -2.49 -15.22 -10.60
CA GLU A 139 -1.47 -16.05 -9.95
C GLU A 139 -1.66 -16.15 -8.43
N ILE A 140 -1.96 -15.03 -7.77
CA ILE A 140 -2.20 -15.00 -6.32
C ILE A 140 -3.54 -15.67 -6.00
N TYR A 141 -4.60 -15.38 -6.77
CA TYR A 141 -5.93 -15.94 -6.58
C TYR A 141 -5.94 -17.48 -6.63
N TRP A 142 -5.35 -18.06 -7.68
CA TRP A 142 -5.33 -19.51 -7.84
C TRP A 142 -4.44 -20.20 -6.81
N SER A 143 -3.29 -19.60 -6.49
CA SER A 143 -2.40 -20.13 -5.45
C SER A 143 -3.10 -20.15 -4.08
N TYR A 144 -3.77 -19.07 -3.71
CA TYR A 144 -4.52 -18.99 -2.45
C TYR A 144 -5.69 -19.98 -2.42
N THR A 145 -6.47 -20.06 -3.50
CA THR A 145 -7.62 -20.97 -3.60
C THR A 145 -7.20 -22.43 -3.48
N LEU A 146 -6.15 -22.82 -4.20
CA LEU A 146 -5.62 -24.19 -4.15
C LEU A 146 -5.10 -24.52 -2.75
N MET A 147 -4.26 -23.65 -2.17
CA MET A 147 -3.68 -23.90 -0.85
C MET A 147 -4.74 -23.96 0.25
N SER A 148 -5.72 -23.07 0.21
CA SER A 148 -6.85 -23.07 1.16
C SER A 148 -7.72 -24.32 1.00
N GLY A 149 -7.99 -24.74 -0.24
CA GLY A 149 -8.72 -25.97 -0.52
C GLY A 149 -7.99 -27.22 -0.03
N LEU A 150 -6.66 -27.28 -0.23
CA LEU A 150 -5.82 -28.35 0.29
C LEU A 150 -5.84 -28.40 1.83
N LEU A 151 -5.73 -27.24 2.50
CA LEU A 151 -5.77 -27.15 3.96
C LEU A 151 -7.13 -27.62 4.50
N VAL A 152 -8.24 -27.11 3.97
CA VAL A 152 -9.59 -27.51 4.40
C VAL A 152 -9.83 -29.00 4.12
N GLY A 153 -9.40 -29.50 2.95
CA GLY A 153 -9.57 -30.90 2.57
C GLY A 153 -8.81 -31.84 3.49
N THR A 154 -7.55 -31.52 3.81
CA THR A 154 -6.73 -32.32 4.72
C THR A 154 -7.32 -32.33 6.13
N LEU A 155 -7.65 -31.17 6.69
CA LEU A 155 -8.27 -31.08 8.02
C LEU A 155 -9.62 -31.79 8.08
N SER A 156 -10.46 -31.70 7.04
CA SER A 156 -11.75 -32.40 7.00
C SER A 156 -11.58 -33.90 6.88
N PHE A 157 -10.64 -34.38 6.05
CA PHE A 157 -10.36 -35.81 5.90
C PHE A 157 -9.94 -36.42 7.24
N PHE A 158 -8.92 -35.85 7.88
CA PHE A 158 -8.44 -36.35 9.17
C PHE A 158 -9.48 -36.14 10.28
N GLY A 159 -10.19 -35.01 10.29
CA GLY A 159 -11.23 -34.75 11.29
C GLY A 159 -12.43 -35.71 11.23
N LEU A 160 -12.80 -36.21 10.04
CA LEU A 160 -13.92 -37.15 9.87
C LEU A 160 -13.51 -38.63 9.93
N HIS A 161 -12.24 -38.94 9.67
CA HIS A 161 -11.68 -40.30 9.75
C HIS A 161 -10.95 -40.59 11.08
N THR A 162 -11.16 -39.74 12.09
CA THR A 162 -10.75 -39.97 13.48
C THR A 162 -11.98 -40.37 14.30
#